data_AF-A0A9E3VW73-F1
#
_entry.id   AF-A0A9E3VW73-F1
#
_cell.length_a   1.000
_cell.length_b   1.000
_cell.length_c   1.000
_cell.angle_alpha   90.00
_cell.angle_beta   90.00
_cell.angle_gamma   90.00
#
_symmetry.space_group_name_H-M   'P 1'
#
loop_
_entity.id
_entity.type
_entity.pdbx_description
1 polymer ?
#
loop_
_entity_poly.entity_id
_entity_poly.type
_entity_poly.pdbx_seq_one_letter_code
_entity_poly.pdbx_strand_id
1 'polypeptide(L)'
;MHVEAGSTAKPAAAPAADAKSIERGRYLARIAGCNDCHTPGYAQTGGKVDEKFWLTGDSLGWQGAWGTTYPSNLRLALAKMTEQEWVRVAKSAQYRPPMPWFALHDMSEADLRAIYRYVRHLGPAGEPAPAYLPPGQAAKGPVIAFPGQAH
;
A
#
# COMPACT_ATOMS: atom_id res chain seq x y z
N MET A 1 33.18 28.92 -32.75
CA MET A 1 32.91 27.87 -31.75
C MET A 1 31.44 27.96 -31.39
N HIS A 2 30.59 27.16 -32.05
CA HIS A 2 29.16 27.10 -31.74
C HIS A 2 28.97 26.15 -30.56
N VAL A 3 28.30 26.63 -29.50
CA VAL A 3 27.93 25.82 -28.34
C VAL A 3 26.54 25.25 -28.63
N GLU A 4 26.44 23.93 -28.78
CA GLU A 4 25.16 23.23 -28.87
C GLU A 4 24.47 23.23 -27.50
N ALA A 5 23.22 23.71 -27.47
CA ALA A 5 22.37 23.62 -26.30
C ALA A 5 21.87 22.18 -26.14
N GLY A 6 22.28 21.53 -25.04
CA GLY A 6 21.83 20.20 -24.66
C GLY A 6 20.32 20.17 -24.43
N SER A 7 19.64 19.33 -25.20
CA SER A 7 18.21 19.02 -25.02
C SER A 7 18.03 18.24 -23.72
N THR A 8 17.39 18.86 -22.73
CA THR A 8 16.95 18.19 -21.52
C THR A 8 15.67 17.42 -21.83
N ALA A 9 15.79 16.11 -22.00
CA ALA A 9 14.63 15.22 -22.17
C ALA A 9 13.75 15.26 -20.91
N LYS A 10 12.48 15.67 -21.10
CA LYS A 10 11.42 15.63 -20.10
C LYS A 10 11.17 14.16 -19.67
N PRO A 11 10.98 13.86 -18.37
CA PRO A 11 10.65 12.49 -17.94
C PRO A 11 9.37 12.04 -18.63
N ALA A 12 9.41 10.87 -19.28
CA ALA A 12 8.22 10.26 -19.86
C ALA A 12 7.21 9.98 -18.75
N ALA A 13 6.02 10.56 -18.87
CA ALA A 13 4.89 10.20 -18.03
C ALA A 13 4.62 8.70 -18.20
N ALA A 14 4.39 8.00 -17.08
CA ALA A 14 4.00 6.60 -17.13
C ALA A 14 2.79 6.43 -18.07
N PRO A 15 2.73 5.35 -18.89
CA PRO A 15 1.61 5.13 -19.80
C PRO A 15 0.30 5.21 -19.02
N ALA A 16 -0.68 5.95 -19.54
CA ALA A 16 -2.03 5.93 -19.00
C ALA A 16 -2.49 4.46 -19.00
N ALA A 17 -2.63 3.88 -17.81
CA ALA A 17 -3.09 2.52 -17.68
C ALA A 17 -4.47 2.37 -18.32
N ASP A 18 -4.72 1.24 -18.98
CA ASP A 18 -6.03 0.89 -19.52
C ASP A 18 -7.10 1.07 -18.43
N ALA A 19 -8.18 1.80 -18.74
CA ALA A 19 -9.27 2.08 -17.80
C ALA A 19 -9.83 0.80 -17.18
N LYS A 20 -9.87 -0.31 -17.93
CA LYS A 20 -10.29 -1.63 -17.39
C LYS A 20 -9.34 -2.14 -16.32
N SER A 21 -8.05 -1.92 -16.49
CA SER A 21 -7.04 -2.29 -15.50
C SER A 21 -7.16 -1.45 -14.23
N ILE A 22 -7.49 -0.16 -14.35
CA ILE A 22 -7.74 0.73 -13.22
C ILE A 22 -8.98 0.28 -12.45
N GLU A 23 -10.10 0.02 -13.12
CA GLU A 23 -11.32 -0.47 -12.48
C GLU A 23 -11.13 -1.83 -11.81
N ARG A 24 -10.35 -2.74 -12.43
CA ARG A 24 -10.00 -4.02 -11.80
C ARG A 24 -9.19 -3.81 -10.53
N GLY A 25 -8.19 -2.94 -10.55
CA GLY A 25 -7.38 -2.62 -9.37
C GLY A 25 -8.20 -1.97 -8.26
N ARG A 26 -9.11 -1.06 -8.62
CA ARG A 26 -10.07 -0.42 -7.71
C ARG A 26 -10.97 -1.45 -7.03
N TYR A 27 -11.51 -2.38 -7.80
CA TYR A 27 -12.31 -3.49 -7.29
C TYR A 27 -11.51 -4.35 -6.30
N LEU A 28 -10.30 -4.76 -6.68
CA LEU A 28 -9.42 -5.59 -5.84
C LEU A 28 -9.04 -4.88 -4.53
N ALA A 29 -8.72 -3.57 -4.57
CA ALA A 29 -8.39 -2.80 -3.38
C ALA A 29 -9.52 -2.78 -2.32
N ARG A 30 -10.77 -2.96 -2.75
CA ARG A 30 -11.93 -3.09 -1.86
C ARG A 30 -12.11 -4.52 -1.37
N ILE A 31 -12.18 -5.48 -2.28
CA ILE A 31 -12.61 -6.84 -1.95
C ILE A 31 -11.50 -7.71 -1.35
N ALA A 32 -10.24 -7.36 -1.60
CA ALA A 32 -9.08 -8.03 -1.00
C ALA A 32 -8.67 -7.40 0.35
N GLY A 33 -9.48 -6.47 0.88
CA GLY A 33 -9.27 -5.87 2.20
C GLY A 33 -8.09 -4.91 2.31
N CYS A 34 -7.53 -4.42 1.19
CA CYS A 34 -6.40 -3.49 1.24
C CYS A 34 -6.78 -2.20 1.98
N ASN A 35 -7.97 -1.66 1.69
CA ASN A 35 -8.48 -0.46 2.33
C ASN A 35 -8.74 -0.62 3.83
N ASP A 36 -9.07 -1.82 4.30
CA ASP A 36 -9.45 -2.05 5.70
C ASP A 36 -8.33 -1.68 6.67
N CYS A 37 -7.08 -1.83 6.23
CA CYS A 37 -5.89 -1.43 6.99
C CYS A 37 -5.22 -0.18 6.41
N HIS A 38 -5.13 -0.05 5.08
CA HIS A 38 -4.32 1.00 4.45
C HIS A 38 -5.09 2.31 4.17
N THR A 39 -6.31 2.46 4.66
CA THR A 39 -7.12 3.67 4.52
C THR A 39 -7.67 4.10 5.88
N PRO A 40 -7.33 5.31 6.38
CA PRO A 40 -7.82 5.77 7.66
C PRO A 40 -9.35 5.80 7.70
N GLY A 41 -9.92 5.19 8.74
CA GLY A 41 -11.37 5.21 8.96
C GLY A 41 -12.18 4.26 8.08
N TYR A 42 -11.56 3.45 7.22
CA TYR A 42 -12.30 2.63 6.25
C TYR A 42 -13.17 1.57 6.92
N ALA A 43 -12.60 0.75 7.80
CA ALA A 43 -13.33 -0.28 8.53
C ALA A 43 -14.41 0.33 9.45
N GLN A 44 -14.08 1.42 10.14
CA GLN A 44 -14.96 2.10 11.11
C GLN A 44 -16.20 2.71 10.44
N THR A 45 -16.08 3.11 9.17
CA THR A 45 -17.17 3.74 8.42
C THR A 45 -17.91 2.76 7.50
N GLY A 46 -17.54 1.47 7.51
CA GLY A 46 -18.09 0.48 6.58
C GLY A 46 -17.77 0.80 5.12
N GLY A 47 -16.55 1.28 4.86
CA GLY A 47 -16.05 1.62 3.53
C GLY A 47 -16.52 2.97 2.99
N LYS A 48 -17.16 3.81 3.81
CA LYS A 48 -17.67 5.14 3.42
C LYS A 48 -16.60 6.23 3.56
N VAL A 49 -15.42 5.98 2.98
CA VAL A 49 -14.34 6.97 2.87
C VAL A 49 -14.24 7.42 1.41
N ASP A 50 -14.08 8.73 1.18
CA ASP A 50 -13.83 9.28 -0.15
C ASP A 50 -12.56 8.66 -0.76
N GLU A 51 -12.65 8.22 -2.02
CA GLU A 51 -11.60 7.53 -2.75
C GLU A 51 -10.28 8.31 -2.82
N LYS A 52 -10.33 9.64 -2.76
CA LYS A 52 -9.11 10.46 -2.72
C LYS A 52 -8.23 10.19 -1.50
N PHE A 53 -8.77 9.61 -0.43
CA PHE A 53 -8.04 9.25 0.79
C PHE A 53 -7.64 7.77 0.86
N TRP A 54 -8.08 6.93 -0.08
CA TRP A 54 -7.79 5.50 -0.06
C TRP A 54 -6.30 5.20 -0.16
N LEU A 55 -5.83 4.19 0.56
CA LEU A 55 -4.49 3.61 0.45
C LEU A 55 -3.35 4.58 0.87
N THR A 56 -3.69 5.57 1.71
CA THR A 56 -2.76 6.57 2.28
C THR A 56 -2.05 6.09 3.55
N GLY A 57 -2.26 4.83 3.96
CA GLY A 57 -1.70 4.26 5.19
C GLY A 57 -2.49 4.65 6.43
N ASP A 58 -2.11 4.14 7.60
CA ASP A 58 -2.75 4.52 8.87
C ASP A 58 -1.72 4.61 10.01
N SER A 59 -2.03 5.43 11.01
CA SER A 59 -1.32 5.59 12.27
C SER A 59 -1.88 4.70 13.39
N LEU A 60 -3.04 4.08 13.19
CA LEU A 60 -3.55 3.03 14.07
C LEU A 60 -2.61 1.81 14.04
N GLY A 61 -2.00 1.50 15.18
CA GLY A 61 -1.09 0.37 15.30
C GLY A 61 -1.82 -0.95 15.50
N TRP A 62 -1.22 -2.03 15.03
CA TRP A 62 -1.67 -3.40 15.28
C TRP A 62 -0.62 -4.11 16.12
N GLN A 63 -0.96 -4.41 17.37
CA GLN A 63 -0.03 -4.90 18.37
C GLN A 63 -0.26 -6.37 18.68
N GLY A 64 0.82 -7.15 18.75
CA GLY A 64 0.81 -8.52 19.24
C GLY A 64 2.20 -8.93 19.76
N ALA A 65 2.42 -10.23 19.91
CA ALA A 65 3.71 -10.77 20.36
C ALA A 65 4.88 -10.40 19.41
N TRP A 66 4.58 -10.04 18.16
CA TRP A 66 5.55 -9.57 17.17
C TRP A 66 5.90 -8.08 17.28
N GLY A 67 5.34 -7.34 18.25
CA GLY A 67 5.48 -5.89 18.36
C GLY A 67 4.29 -5.14 17.77
N THR A 68 4.49 -3.89 17.37
CA THR A 68 3.45 -3.03 16.78
C THR A 68 3.77 -2.68 15.34
N THR A 69 2.85 -3.02 14.44
CA THR A 69 2.95 -2.75 13.01
C THR A 69 1.95 -1.68 12.58
N TYR A 70 2.33 -0.87 11.60
CA TYR A 70 1.48 0.17 11.03
C TYR A 70 1.24 -0.09 9.54
N PRO A 71 0.00 0.07 9.05
CA PRO A 71 -0.31 -0.05 7.63
C PRO A 71 0.42 1.03 6.84
N SER A 72 1.35 0.61 5.97
CA SER A 72 2.16 1.54 5.18
C SER A 72 1.31 2.38 4.21
N ASN A 73 1.75 3.59 3.89
CA ASN A 73 1.16 4.36 2.81
C ASN A 73 1.50 3.72 1.46
N LEU A 74 0.52 3.05 0.83
CA LEU A 74 0.74 2.30 -0.41
C LEU A 74 0.97 3.23 -1.61
N ARG A 75 0.32 4.41 -1.63
CA ARG A 75 0.56 5.42 -2.67
C ARG A 75 2.02 5.84 -2.72
N LEU A 76 2.63 6.09 -1.55
CA LEU A 76 4.03 6.45 -1.44
C LEU A 76 4.98 5.26 -1.63
N ALA A 77 4.61 4.06 -1.13
CA ALA A 77 5.44 2.87 -1.28
C ALA A 77 5.54 2.44 -2.75
N LEU A 78 4.41 2.29 -3.45
CA LEU A 78 4.38 1.84 -4.84
C LEU A 78 4.91 2.90 -5.81
N ALA A 79 4.94 4.17 -5.41
CA ALA A 79 5.60 5.23 -6.19
C ALA A 79 7.13 5.04 -6.31
N LYS A 80 7.74 4.28 -5.40
CA LYS A 80 9.20 4.06 -5.35
C LYS A 80 9.65 2.79 -6.07
N MET A 81 8.73 2.06 -6.71
CA MET A 81 9.03 0.82 -7.42
C MET A 81 8.34 0.78 -8.78
N THR A 82 8.94 0.07 -9.71
CA THR A 82 8.34 -0.29 -10.99
C THR A 82 7.23 -1.34 -10.80
N GLU A 83 6.36 -1.48 -11.79
CA GLU A 83 5.31 -2.51 -11.78
C GLU A 83 5.89 -3.93 -11.66
N GLN A 84 7.02 -4.20 -12.31
CA GLN A 84 7.66 -5.52 -12.25
C GLN A 84 8.29 -5.80 -10.88
N GLU A 85 8.88 -4.79 -10.24
CA GLU A 85 9.39 -4.92 -8.87
C GLU A 85 8.24 -5.16 -7.90
N TRP A 86 7.11 -4.47 -8.07
CA TRP A 86 5.91 -4.74 -7.28
C TRP A 86 5.47 -6.19 -7.41
N VAL A 87 5.33 -6.72 -8.63
CA VAL A 87 4.91 -8.13 -8.83
C VAL A 87 5.87 -9.08 -8.11
N ARG A 88 7.19 -8.84 -8.20
CA ARG A 88 8.19 -9.66 -7.51
C ARG A 88 8.04 -9.58 -5.99
N VAL A 89 7.91 -8.38 -5.45
CA VAL A 89 7.73 -8.14 -4.00
C VAL A 89 6.44 -8.79 -3.52
N ALA A 90 5.33 -8.57 -4.22
CA ALA A 90 4.03 -9.12 -3.87
C ALA A 90 4.00 -10.66 -3.86
N LYS A 91 4.83 -11.31 -4.67
CA LYS A 91 4.95 -12.77 -4.76
C LYS A 91 5.94 -13.41 -3.76
N SER A 92 6.74 -12.62 -3.07
CA SER A 92 7.85 -13.17 -2.25
C SER A 92 7.98 -12.56 -0.87
N ALA A 93 7.53 -11.32 -0.66
CA ALA A 93 7.65 -10.65 0.62
C ALA A 93 6.75 -11.30 1.67
N GLN A 94 7.33 -11.50 2.86
CA GLN A 94 6.60 -11.85 4.06
C GLN A 94 6.54 -10.61 4.95
N TYR A 95 5.32 -10.09 5.12
CA TYR A 95 5.09 -8.92 5.94
C TYR A 95 4.74 -9.33 7.36
N ARG A 96 4.97 -8.42 8.31
CA ARG A 96 4.61 -8.65 9.71
C ARG A 96 3.08 -8.73 9.86
N PRO A 97 2.56 -9.52 10.82
CA PRO A 97 1.13 -9.56 11.07
C PRO A 97 0.57 -8.17 11.42
N PRO A 98 -0.71 -7.88 11.12
CA PRO A 98 -1.71 -8.80 10.58
C PRO A 98 -1.83 -8.77 9.05
N MET A 99 -0.86 -8.18 8.33
CA MET A 99 -0.98 -8.07 6.87
C MET A 99 -1.09 -9.47 6.22
N PRO A 100 -2.15 -9.75 5.42
CA PRO A 100 -2.38 -11.06 4.82
C PRO A 100 -1.54 -11.25 3.55
N TRP A 101 -0.22 -11.26 3.70
CA TRP A 101 0.71 -11.30 2.56
C TRP A 101 0.57 -12.54 1.68
N PHE A 102 0.11 -13.66 2.23
CA PHE A 102 -0.17 -14.89 1.48
C PHE A 102 -1.26 -14.67 0.42
N ALA A 103 -2.23 -13.79 0.66
CA ALA A 103 -3.24 -13.45 -0.34
C ALA A 103 -2.61 -12.77 -1.57
N LEU A 104 -1.55 -11.97 -1.39
CA LEU A 104 -0.80 -11.41 -2.53
C LEU A 104 -0.03 -12.48 -3.28
N HIS A 105 0.48 -13.49 -2.58
CA HIS A 105 1.18 -14.62 -3.20
C HIS A 105 0.23 -15.41 -4.10
N ASP A 106 -1.04 -15.56 -3.71
CA ASP A 106 -2.05 -16.31 -4.45
C ASP A 106 -2.64 -15.54 -5.65
N MET A 107 -2.62 -14.20 -5.63
CA MET A 107 -3.15 -13.38 -6.74
C MET A 107 -2.46 -13.66 -8.07
N SER A 108 -3.20 -13.57 -9.17
CA SER A 108 -2.61 -13.61 -10.51
C SER A 108 -1.69 -12.39 -10.73
N GLU A 109 -0.67 -12.50 -11.58
CA GLU A 109 0.14 -11.32 -11.93
C GLU A 109 -0.71 -10.20 -12.54
N ALA A 110 -1.75 -10.54 -13.29
CA ALA A 110 -2.68 -9.57 -13.87
C ALA A 110 -3.40 -8.75 -12.77
N ASP A 111 -3.85 -9.42 -11.70
CA ASP A 111 -4.47 -8.75 -10.56
C ASP A 111 -3.48 -7.88 -9.80
N LEU A 112 -2.25 -8.37 -9.56
CA LEU A 112 -1.19 -7.59 -8.92
C LEU A 112 -0.86 -6.33 -9.72
N ARG A 113 -0.75 -6.44 -11.06
CA ARG A 113 -0.50 -5.28 -11.95
C ARG A 113 -1.68 -4.32 -11.96
N ALA A 114 -2.92 -4.82 -11.91
CA ALA A 114 -4.11 -3.99 -11.81
C ALA A 114 -4.11 -3.17 -10.52
N ILE A 115 -3.79 -3.78 -9.37
CA ILE A 115 -3.61 -3.08 -8.09
C ILE A 115 -2.54 -1.99 -8.21
N TYR A 116 -1.37 -2.31 -8.77
CA TYR A 116 -0.30 -1.33 -8.96
C TYR A 116 -0.77 -0.13 -9.76
N ARG A 117 -1.35 -0.35 -10.93
CA ARG A 117 -1.83 0.71 -11.83
C ARG A 117 -2.89 1.56 -11.17
N TYR A 118 -3.83 0.96 -10.45
CA TYR A 118 -4.83 1.69 -9.67
C TYR A 118 -4.19 2.59 -8.61
N VAL A 119 -3.26 2.07 -7.80
CA VAL A 119 -2.55 2.87 -6.78
C VAL A 119 -1.74 4.00 -7.43
N ARG A 120 -1.11 3.76 -8.58
CA ARG A 120 -0.39 4.81 -9.32
C ARG A 120 -1.33 5.85 -9.91
N HIS A 121 -2.51 5.47 -10.39
CA HIS A 121 -3.54 6.37 -10.90
C HIS A 121 -4.08 7.32 -9.82
N LEU A 122 -4.24 6.85 -8.58
CA LEU A 122 -4.63 7.67 -7.45
C LEU A 122 -3.62 8.80 -7.12
N GLY A 123 -2.37 8.67 -7.59
CA GLY A 123 -1.30 9.63 -7.32
C GLY A 123 -0.79 9.61 -5.87
N PRO A 124 0.31 10.33 -5.57
CA PRO A 124 0.82 10.46 -4.21
C PRO A 124 -0.14 11.29 -3.34
N ALA A 125 -0.39 10.84 -2.11
CA ALA A 125 -1.15 11.58 -1.10
C ALA A 125 -0.84 11.06 0.31
N GLY A 126 -1.07 11.89 1.32
CA GLY A 126 -0.82 11.56 2.73
C GLY A 126 0.66 11.53 3.11
N GLU A 127 0.94 11.07 4.32
CA GLU A 127 2.28 10.99 4.90
C GLU A 127 2.74 9.53 5.03
N PRO A 128 4.06 9.28 5.22
CA PRO A 128 4.53 7.96 5.62
C PRO A 128 3.90 7.50 6.93
N ALA A 129 3.51 6.22 7.00
CA ALA A 129 3.04 5.62 8.24
C ALA A 129 4.16 5.58 9.30
N PRO A 130 3.81 5.53 10.60
CA PRO A 130 4.80 5.35 11.66
C PRO A 130 5.68 4.11 11.44
N ALA A 131 6.91 4.18 11.94
CA ALA A 131 7.83 3.05 11.87
C ALA A 131 7.34 1.89 12.76
N TYR A 132 7.66 0.66 12.37
CA TYR A 132 7.47 -0.53 13.18
C TYR A 132 8.15 -0.40 14.55
N LEU A 133 7.48 -0.89 15.59
CA LEU A 133 8.01 -0.95 16.95
C LEU A 133 8.20 -2.43 17.35
N PRO A 134 9.41 -2.85 17.73
CA PRO A 134 9.65 -4.22 18.19
C PRO A 134 8.95 -4.54 19.51
N PRO A 135 8.83 -5.83 19.87
CA PRO A 135 8.29 -6.24 21.16
C PRO A 135 8.93 -5.48 22.33
N GLY A 136 8.10 -5.08 23.30
CA GLY A 136 8.54 -4.31 24.47
C GLY A 136 8.61 -2.79 24.28
N GLN A 137 8.47 -2.27 23.05
CA GLN A 137 8.35 -0.84 22.82
C GLN A 137 6.89 -0.38 22.80
N ALA A 138 6.59 0.67 23.58
CA ALA A 138 5.26 1.26 23.65
C ALA A 138 4.98 2.15 22.43
N ALA A 139 3.82 1.93 21.80
CA ALA A 139 3.30 2.83 20.79
C ALA A 139 2.86 4.16 21.42
N LYS A 140 3.13 5.27 20.72
CA LYS A 140 2.66 6.61 21.15
C LYS A 140 1.18 6.85 20.85
N GLY A 141 0.65 6.16 19.84
CA GLY A 141 -0.73 6.30 19.36
C GLY A 141 -1.61 5.11 19.74
N PRO A 142 -2.90 5.13 19.34
CA PRO A 142 -3.82 4.04 19.60
C PRO A 142 -3.36 2.75 18.90
N VAL A 143 -3.67 1.61 19.53
CA VAL A 143 -3.39 0.28 18.97
C VAL A 143 -4.59 -0.64 19.11
N ILE A 144 -4.80 -1.50 18.11
CA ILE A 144 -5.62 -2.71 18.23
C ILE A 144 -4.70 -3.81 18.73
N ALA A 145 -5.01 -4.38 19.89
CA ALA A 145 -4.24 -5.46 20.49
C ALA A 145 -4.82 -6.83 20.07
N PHE A 146 -3.98 -7.66 19.46
CA PHE A 146 -4.26 -9.08 19.30
C PHE A 146 -4.09 -9.76 20.65
N PRO A 147 -5.01 -10.66 21.03
CA PRO A 147 -4.83 -11.45 22.24
C PRO A 147 -3.54 -12.27 22.11
N GLY A 148 -2.85 -12.47 23.23
CA GLY A 148 -1.76 -13.44 23.29
C GLY A 148 -2.28 -14.81 22.85
N GLN A 149 -1.47 -15.57 22.11
CA GLN A 149 -1.86 -16.94 21.78
C GLN A 149 -1.95 -17.72 23.08
N ALA A 150 -3.15 -18.21 23.41
CA ALA A 150 -3.31 -19.21 24.44
C ALA A 150 -2.72 -20.51 23.86
N HIS A 151 -1.55 -20.91 24.37
CA HIS A 151 -0.99 -22.24 24.13
C HIS A 151 -1.69 -23.26 25.02
#